data_AF-A0A6D0I4Z3-F1
#
_entry.id   AF-A0A6D0I4Z3-F1
#
_cell.length_a   1.000
_cell.length_b   1.000
_cell.length_c   1.000
_cell.angle_alpha   90.00
_cell.angle_beta   90.00
_cell.angle_gamma   90.00
#
_symmetry.space_group_name_H-M   'P 1'
#
loop_
_entity.id
_entity.type
_entity.pdbx_description
1 polymer ?
#
loop_
_entity_poly.entity_id
_entity_poly.type
_entity_poly.pdbx_seq_one_letter_code
_entity_poly.pdbx_strand_id
1 'polypeptide(L)'
;MNKIYRLKWNRSRNCWSVCSELGSRVKGKKSRAVLISAISLYSSLVFADDVIVNQDKTIDFGKENQSIDYRITVTDNANLVINTTDTSRPRLTLASGGGLDITGGKVTINGPLNFLLKGTGFLNVSNAGSELYADDLYESNSGMRHDQGYFNVSNGGKIHVKGTSRLTYTQGNVSGEGSQVNAGTFFMGVYGGYGGNQFLSVNNGGEVNAREHISLGYYDQRSDTTLVVSDGGKISAPKISLSTNSELALGAQEGSAAKAAGIIDAEKIEFVWAKTSDKKITLNHTDKNATISADIVSGSEGLGYINALNGTTYLTGDNSAFSGKVKIEQNGALGITKNIGTAEINNRGKLHLKADDSMTFANKISGNGTISIDSGTVALTGNNYAFSGYIDVASGAVAVISEDKNIGRADLDVDGKLQIN
;
A
#
# COMPACT_ATOMS: atom_id res chain seq x y z
N MET A 1 7.87 28.31 -32.10
CA MET A 1 6.86 27.74 -31.19
C MET A 1 6.01 28.88 -30.64
N ASN A 2 4.69 28.79 -30.76
CA ASN A 2 3.80 29.82 -30.23
C ASN A 2 3.79 29.76 -28.70
N LYS A 3 3.93 30.91 -28.04
CA LYS A 3 3.85 31.00 -26.57
C LYS A 3 2.46 30.59 -26.10
N ILE A 4 2.41 29.61 -25.21
CA ILE A 4 1.19 29.19 -24.52
C ILE A 4 0.95 30.18 -23.37
N TYR A 5 -0.13 30.95 -23.44
CA TYR A 5 -0.40 31.99 -22.44
C TYR A 5 -1.32 31.48 -21.33
N ARG A 6 -2.33 30.66 -21.64
CA ARG A 6 -3.33 30.23 -20.65
C ARG A 6 -3.90 28.85 -20.96
N LEU A 7 -4.04 28.01 -19.93
CA LEU A 7 -4.87 26.80 -19.96
C LEU A 7 -6.27 27.16 -19.44
N LYS A 8 -7.34 26.82 -20.15
CA LYS A 8 -8.72 27.04 -19.69
C LYS A 8 -9.58 25.81 -19.93
N TRP A 9 -10.40 25.44 -18.96
CA TRP A 9 -11.47 24.46 -19.17
C TRP A 9 -12.50 24.97 -20.19
N ASN A 10 -12.74 24.20 -21.24
CA ASN A 10 -13.76 24.43 -22.25
C ASN A 10 -14.97 23.53 -21.98
N ARG A 11 -16.02 24.12 -21.38
CA ARG A 11 -17.27 23.42 -21.03
C ARG A 11 -18.00 22.81 -22.22
N SER A 12 -17.90 23.41 -23.41
CA SER A 12 -18.62 22.91 -24.59
C SER A 12 -18.00 21.62 -25.17
N ARG A 13 -16.74 21.34 -24.82
CA ARG A 13 -15.96 20.22 -25.38
C ARG A 13 -15.33 19.31 -24.33
N ASN A 14 -15.55 19.59 -23.04
CA ASN A 14 -14.98 18.87 -21.91
C ASN A 14 -13.45 18.69 -21.97
N CYS A 15 -12.70 19.73 -22.36
CA CYS A 15 -11.24 19.67 -22.43
C CYS A 15 -10.57 20.96 -21.93
N TRP A 16 -9.31 20.85 -21.50
CA TRP A 16 -8.44 21.99 -21.18
C TRP A 16 -7.84 22.52 -22.49
N SER A 17 -8.30 23.70 -22.91
CA SER A 17 -7.81 24.37 -24.11
C SER A 17 -6.57 25.20 -23.83
N VAL A 18 -5.57 25.07 -24.69
CA VAL A 18 -4.36 25.87 -24.73
C VAL A 18 -4.64 27.15 -25.53
N CYS A 19 -4.62 28.32 -24.88
CA CYS A 19 -4.76 29.61 -25.56
C CYS A 19 -3.37 30.16 -25.96
N SER A 20 -3.13 30.34 -27.26
CA SER A 20 -1.96 31.04 -27.81
C SER A 20 -2.27 32.52 -28.09
N GLU A 21 -1.23 33.35 -28.16
CA GLU A 21 -1.29 34.83 -28.25
C GLU A 21 -1.96 35.43 -29.52
N LEU A 22 -2.52 34.65 -30.45
CA LEU A 22 -3.10 35.19 -31.69
C LEU A 22 -4.37 36.06 -31.49
N GLY A 23 -4.85 36.25 -30.25
CA GLY A 23 -6.08 36.99 -29.96
C GLY A 23 -5.94 38.45 -29.49
N SER A 24 -4.74 39.01 -29.33
CA SER A 24 -4.58 40.29 -28.59
C SER A 24 -4.04 41.47 -29.41
N ARG A 25 -4.52 41.71 -30.64
CA ARG A 25 -4.29 43.02 -31.31
C ARG A 25 -5.47 43.47 -32.18
N VAL A 26 -6.42 44.18 -31.57
CA VAL A 26 -7.13 45.28 -32.26
C VAL A 26 -7.32 46.44 -31.29
N LYS A 27 -6.37 47.38 -31.28
CA LYS A 27 -6.62 48.75 -30.81
C LYS A 27 -7.03 49.58 -32.03
N GLY A 28 -8.32 49.91 -32.15
CA GLY A 28 -8.77 50.83 -33.20
C GLY A 28 -10.29 50.89 -33.33
N LYS A 29 -10.86 52.08 -33.10
CA LYS A 29 -12.28 52.39 -33.29
C LYS A 29 -12.67 52.30 -34.77
N LYS A 30 -13.16 51.16 -35.26
CA LYS A 30 -14.14 51.07 -36.36
C LYS A 30 -14.98 49.80 -36.21
N SER A 31 -16.07 49.95 -35.47
CA SER A 31 -17.14 48.97 -35.34
C SER A 31 -18.00 48.93 -36.60
N ARG A 32 -18.60 47.75 -36.87
CA ARG A 32 -19.67 47.45 -37.85
C ARG A 32 -19.24 47.10 -39.28
N ALA A 33 -18.54 45.97 -39.45
CA ALA A 33 -18.58 45.15 -40.68
C ALA A 33 -18.04 43.70 -40.52
N VAL A 34 -17.64 43.26 -39.32
CA VAL A 34 -16.92 41.97 -39.12
C VAL A 34 -17.70 41.06 -38.15
N LEU A 35 -19.02 40.98 -38.30
CA LEU A 35 -19.86 40.08 -37.48
C LEU A 35 -20.05 38.69 -38.13
N ILE A 36 -19.56 38.48 -39.36
CA ILE A 36 -19.66 37.17 -40.05
C ILE A 36 -18.32 36.44 -40.12
N SER A 37 -17.18 37.15 -39.99
CA SER A 37 -15.84 36.55 -39.92
C SER A 37 -15.30 36.34 -38.51
N ALA A 38 -16.06 36.70 -37.46
CA ALA A 38 -15.74 36.35 -36.07
C ALA A 38 -16.20 34.93 -35.66
N ILE A 39 -16.99 34.25 -36.51
CA ILE A 39 -17.36 32.83 -36.33
C ILE A 39 -16.32 31.90 -36.98
N SER A 40 -15.48 32.39 -37.90
CA SER A 40 -14.45 31.60 -38.60
C SER A 40 -13.04 31.67 -37.99
N LEU A 41 -12.85 32.40 -36.88
CA LEU A 41 -11.57 32.49 -36.15
C LEU A 41 -11.45 31.53 -34.94
N TYR A 42 -12.37 30.56 -34.80
CA TYR A 42 -12.17 29.38 -33.94
C TYR A 42 -11.18 28.36 -34.53
N SER A 43 -10.37 28.76 -35.52
CA SER A 43 -9.47 27.88 -36.30
C SER A 43 -8.03 27.84 -35.79
N SER A 44 -7.70 28.49 -34.67
CA SER A 44 -6.33 28.43 -34.10
C SER A 44 -6.26 27.89 -32.66
N LEU A 45 -7.32 27.23 -32.18
CA LEU A 45 -7.17 26.31 -31.05
C LEU A 45 -6.51 25.05 -31.62
N VAL A 46 -5.20 24.94 -31.50
CA VAL A 46 -4.51 23.66 -31.68
C VAL A 46 -4.95 22.80 -30.51
N PHE A 47 -5.81 21.81 -30.79
CA PHE A 47 -6.24 20.82 -29.84
C PHE A 47 -5.13 19.78 -29.79
N ALA A 48 -4.44 19.70 -28.66
CA ALA A 48 -3.45 18.66 -28.48
C ALA A 48 -4.16 17.45 -27.87
N ASP A 49 -4.01 16.29 -28.52
CA ASP A 49 -4.46 14.99 -27.98
C ASP A 49 -3.74 14.66 -26.66
N ASP A 50 -2.62 15.34 -26.35
CA ASP A 50 -1.92 15.35 -25.06
C ASP A 50 -1.45 16.78 -24.75
N VAL A 51 -1.45 17.18 -23.47
CA VAL A 51 -1.01 18.50 -23.00
C VAL A 51 0.38 18.41 -22.38
N ILE A 52 1.34 19.18 -22.91
CA ILE A 52 2.67 19.32 -22.33
C ILE A 52 2.77 20.64 -21.55
N VAL A 53 3.20 20.56 -20.29
CA VAL A 53 3.52 21.69 -19.41
C VAL A 53 5.03 21.69 -19.16
N ASN A 54 5.74 22.52 -19.91
CA ASN A 54 7.20 22.70 -19.84
C ASN A 54 7.60 24.12 -19.39
N GLN A 55 6.64 24.88 -18.89
CA GLN A 55 6.83 26.18 -18.24
C GLN A 55 5.82 26.30 -17.11
N ASP A 56 6.12 27.13 -16.11
CA ASP A 56 5.23 27.36 -14.98
C ASP A 56 3.83 27.78 -15.44
N LYS A 57 2.82 27.11 -14.87
CA LYS A 57 1.41 27.36 -15.15
C LYS A 57 0.58 27.23 -13.88
N THR A 58 -0.37 28.15 -13.75
CA THR A 58 -1.45 28.04 -12.76
C THR A 58 -2.76 27.85 -13.49
N ILE A 59 -3.56 26.89 -13.04
CA ILE A 59 -4.92 26.65 -13.49
C ILE A 59 -5.89 26.79 -12.32
N ASP A 60 -6.99 27.47 -12.55
CA ASP A 60 -8.09 27.53 -11.60
C ASP A 60 -9.08 26.40 -11.92
N PHE A 61 -9.22 25.46 -11.01
CA PHE A 61 -10.18 24.36 -11.12
C PHE A 61 -11.54 24.84 -10.62
N GLY A 62 -12.52 24.88 -11.53
CA GLY A 62 -13.87 25.33 -11.23
C GLY A 62 -14.69 24.34 -10.40
N LYS A 63 -15.94 24.71 -10.10
CA LYS A 63 -16.87 23.93 -9.27
C LYS A 63 -17.35 22.62 -9.90
N GLU A 64 -17.24 22.51 -11.22
CA GLU A 64 -17.78 21.37 -11.96
C GLU A 64 -16.80 20.20 -11.93
N ASN A 65 -17.35 18.99 -11.85
CA ASN A 65 -16.57 17.78 -12.09
C ASN A 65 -16.04 17.80 -13.53
N GLN A 66 -14.78 17.42 -13.69
CA GLN A 66 -14.12 17.32 -14.99
C GLN A 66 -13.63 15.89 -15.20
N SER A 67 -13.71 15.44 -16.43
CA SER A 67 -13.15 14.17 -16.88
C SER A 67 -12.24 14.45 -18.05
N ILE A 68 -11.04 13.89 -18.04
CA ILE A 68 -10.09 13.98 -19.14
C ILE A 68 -9.70 12.57 -19.60
N ASP A 69 -9.51 12.42 -20.89
CA ASP A 69 -9.12 11.20 -21.60
C ASP A 69 -7.81 11.38 -22.39
N TYR A 70 -7.09 12.47 -22.11
CA TYR A 70 -5.77 12.81 -22.64
C TYR A 70 -4.72 12.95 -21.54
N ARG A 71 -3.44 12.85 -21.90
CA ARG A 71 -2.33 12.98 -20.97
C ARG A 71 -2.03 14.45 -20.68
N ILE A 72 -1.71 14.74 -19.43
CA ILE A 72 -1.05 15.99 -19.02
C ILE A 72 0.36 15.61 -18.58
N THR A 73 1.37 16.02 -19.34
CA THR A 73 2.78 15.77 -19.01
C THR A 73 3.42 17.03 -18.46
N VAL A 74 3.99 16.95 -17.25
CA VAL A 74 4.75 18.04 -16.62
C VAL A 74 6.24 17.71 -16.63
N THR A 75 7.03 18.59 -17.23
CA THR A 75 8.44 18.34 -17.57
C THR A 75 9.27 19.63 -17.51
N ASP A 76 10.55 19.56 -17.86
CA ASP A 76 11.48 20.70 -17.97
C ASP A 76 11.53 21.62 -16.74
N ASN A 77 11.42 21.03 -15.55
CA ASN A 77 11.33 21.68 -14.23
C ASN A 77 10.13 22.64 -14.07
N ALA A 78 9.12 22.52 -14.92
CA ALA A 78 7.92 23.34 -14.84
C ALA A 78 7.12 23.08 -13.57
N ASN A 79 6.52 24.13 -13.02
CA ASN A 79 5.57 24.04 -11.93
C ASN A 79 4.12 24.22 -12.42
N LEU A 80 3.32 23.17 -12.36
CA LEU A 80 1.88 23.20 -12.59
C LEU A 80 1.12 23.34 -11.26
N VAL A 81 0.49 24.48 -11.03
CA VAL A 81 -0.35 24.72 -9.87
C VAL A 81 -1.83 24.58 -10.25
N ILE A 82 -2.54 23.67 -9.60
CA ILE A 82 -3.98 23.46 -9.72
C ILE A 82 -4.65 24.06 -8.48
N ASN A 83 -5.24 25.25 -8.63
CA ASN A 83 -5.97 25.91 -7.55
C ASN A 83 -7.45 25.52 -7.60
N THR A 84 -7.92 24.75 -6.62
CA THR A 84 -9.35 24.55 -6.40
C THR A 84 -9.88 25.68 -5.53
N THR A 85 -10.67 26.57 -6.10
CA THR A 85 -11.20 27.73 -5.37
C THR A 85 -12.53 27.44 -4.67
N ASP A 86 -13.07 26.23 -4.82
CA ASP A 86 -14.40 25.86 -4.33
C ASP A 86 -14.32 24.81 -3.22
N THR A 87 -15.11 25.00 -2.16
CA THR A 87 -15.12 24.12 -0.99
C THR A 87 -15.95 22.86 -1.18
N SER A 88 -16.71 22.74 -2.27
CA SER A 88 -17.56 21.58 -2.60
C SER A 88 -16.81 20.31 -3.01
N ARG A 89 -15.46 20.37 -3.08
CA ARG A 89 -14.59 19.26 -3.52
C ARG A 89 -14.93 18.77 -4.94
N PRO A 90 -14.78 19.60 -5.98
CA PRO A 90 -15.01 19.15 -7.34
C PRO A 90 -14.08 17.98 -7.67
N ARG A 91 -14.44 17.15 -8.66
CA ARG A 91 -13.68 15.96 -9.04
C ARG A 91 -12.93 16.14 -10.35
N LEU A 92 -11.66 15.78 -10.38
CA LEU A 92 -10.90 15.49 -11.59
C LEU A 92 -10.86 13.97 -11.80
N THR A 93 -11.43 13.52 -12.91
CA THR A 93 -11.40 12.12 -13.34
C THR A 93 -10.38 11.97 -14.47
N LEU A 94 -9.37 11.12 -14.25
CA LEU A 94 -8.48 10.63 -15.27
C LEU A 94 -9.11 9.36 -15.84
N ALA A 95 -9.81 9.51 -16.96
CA ALA A 95 -10.50 8.40 -17.63
C ALA A 95 -9.53 7.59 -18.51
N SER A 96 -10.01 6.52 -19.13
CA SER A 96 -9.21 5.71 -20.06
C SER A 96 -8.53 6.57 -21.13
N GLY A 97 -7.23 6.37 -21.32
CA GLY A 97 -6.38 7.18 -22.22
C GLY A 97 -5.82 8.45 -21.56
N GLY A 98 -6.48 8.94 -20.52
CA GLY A 98 -6.09 10.15 -19.80
C GLY A 98 -5.13 9.88 -18.64
N GLY A 99 -4.37 10.89 -18.25
CA GLY A 99 -3.50 10.75 -17.09
C GLY A 99 -2.71 11.99 -16.73
N LEU A 100 -2.12 11.95 -15.54
CA LEU A 100 -1.16 12.95 -15.08
C LEU A 100 0.22 12.29 -15.03
N ASP A 101 1.14 12.82 -15.82
CA ASP A 101 2.47 12.27 -16.02
C ASP A 101 3.54 13.30 -15.64
N ILE A 102 4.13 13.17 -14.45
CA ILE A 102 5.16 14.08 -13.95
C ILE A 102 6.52 13.40 -14.17
N THR A 103 7.30 13.88 -15.15
CA THR A 103 8.53 13.22 -15.64
C THR A 103 9.75 14.14 -15.62
N GLY A 104 9.65 15.26 -14.94
CA GLY A 104 10.77 16.17 -14.66
C GLY A 104 10.26 17.54 -14.24
N GLY A 105 9.25 17.62 -13.37
CA GLY A 105 8.61 18.87 -12.98
C GLY A 105 7.77 18.72 -11.72
N LYS A 106 7.01 19.75 -11.35
CA LYS A 106 6.23 19.77 -10.12
C LYS A 106 4.76 20.01 -10.40
N VAL A 107 3.89 19.30 -9.69
CA VAL A 107 2.45 19.59 -9.63
C VAL A 107 2.07 19.93 -8.21
N THR A 108 1.33 21.00 -8.01
CA THR A 108 0.79 21.38 -6.70
C THR A 108 -0.72 21.52 -6.80
N ILE A 109 -1.46 20.72 -6.04
CA ILE A 109 -2.92 20.79 -5.91
C ILE A 109 -3.23 21.57 -4.63
N ASN A 110 -3.73 22.80 -4.81
CA ASN A 110 -4.09 23.70 -3.72
C ASN A 110 -5.59 23.65 -3.47
N GLY A 111 -5.97 23.29 -2.25
CA GLY A 111 -7.36 23.15 -1.83
C GLY A 111 -7.97 21.79 -2.13
N PRO A 112 -9.26 21.60 -1.82
CA PRO A 112 -9.88 20.29 -1.87
C PRO A 112 -10.27 19.88 -3.30
N LEU A 113 -9.52 18.94 -3.86
CA LEU A 113 -9.80 18.28 -5.14
C LEU A 113 -10.07 16.80 -4.90
N ASN A 114 -11.18 16.28 -5.42
CA ASN A 114 -11.35 14.84 -5.53
C ASN A 114 -10.62 14.33 -6.78
N PHE A 115 -9.90 13.22 -6.64
CA PHE A 115 -9.04 12.69 -7.70
C PHE A 115 -9.39 11.22 -7.97
N LEU A 116 -9.85 10.93 -9.18
CA LEU A 116 -10.30 9.60 -9.56
C LEU A 116 -9.51 9.08 -10.76
N LEU A 117 -8.95 7.88 -10.61
CA LEU A 117 -8.41 7.09 -11.72
C LEU A 117 -9.51 6.13 -12.20
N LYS A 118 -9.77 6.12 -13.51
CA LYS A 118 -10.79 5.26 -14.10
C LYS A 118 -10.29 4.63 -15.39
N GLY A 119 -10.56 3.35 -15.57
CA GLY A 119 -10.17 2.56 -16.72
C GLY A 119 -8.66 2.46 -16.80
N THR A 120 -8.09 2.85 -17.95
CA THR A 120 -6.64 2.97 -18.11
C THR A 120 -6.07 4.32 -17.63
N GLY A 121 -6.89 5.12 -16.94
CA GLY A 121 -6.47 6.37 -16.35
C GLY A 121 -5.35 6.19 -15.33
N PHE A 122 -4.38 7.10 -15.33
CA PHE A 122 -3.16 6.92 -14.53
C PHE A 122 -2.65 8.19 -13.86
N LEU A 123 -1.99 8.00 -12.71
CA LEU A 123 -1.13 8.98 -12.08
C LEU A 123 0.30 8.42 -12.04
N ASN A 124 1.21 9.08 -12.76
CA ASN A 124 2.62 8.72 -12.81
C ASN A 124 3.48 9.88 -12.30
N VAL A 125 4.36 9.59 -11.34
CA VAL A 125 5.40 10.53 -10.86
C VAL A 125 6.74 9.83 -10.95
N SER A 126 7.53 10.16 -11.95
CA SER A 126 8.73 9.41 -12.29
C SER A 126 9.94 10.31 -12.54
N ASN A 127 11.13 9.75 -12.33
CA ASN A 127 12.42 10.45 -12.41
C ASN A 127 12.68 11.39 -11.23
N ALA A 128 13.96 11.54 -10.88
CA ALA A 128 14.39 12.48 -9.87
C ALA A 128 14.00 13.92 -10.25
N GLY A 129 13.51 14.68 -9.27
CA GLY A 129 13.01 16.05 -9.46
C GLY A 129 11.52 16.15 -9.81
N SER A 130 10.85 15.01 -10.06
CA SER A 130 9.39 14.97 -10.25
C SER A 130 8.64 14.92 -8.93
N GLU A 131 7.77 15.89 -8.68
CA GLU A 131 7.08 16.00 -7.40
C GLU A 131 5.59 16.33 -7.55
N LEU A 132 4.73 15.67 -6.77
CA LEU A 132 3.33 16.04 -6.59
C LEU A 132 3.09 16.48 -5.15
N TYR A 133 2.50 17.65 -4.96
CA TYR A 133 2.08 18.17 -3.66
C TYR A 133 0.55 18.28 -3.61
N ALA A 134 -0.05 17.81 -2.53
CA ALA A 134 -1.48 17.97 -2.28
C ALA A 134 -1.77 18.08 -0.78
N ASP A 135 -2.84 18.80 -0.42
CA ASP A 135 -3.35 18.75 0.96
C ASP A 135 -3.94 17.36 1.24
N ASP A 136 -4.81 16.87 0.34
CA ASP A 136 -5.28 15.49 0.30
C ASP A 136 -5.23 14.98 -1.14
N LEU A 137 -4.96 13.69 -1.31
CA LEU A 137 -5.09 12.99 -2.58
C LEU A 137 -6.21 11.98 -2.42
N TYR A 138 -7.45 12.43 -2.60
CA TYR A 138 -8.62 11.77 -2.02
C TYR A 138 -9.69 11.50 -3.07
N GLU A 139 -10.22 10.28 -3.06
CA GLU A 139 -11.45 9.90 -3.73
C GLU A 139 -12.57 9.83 -2.68
N SER A 140 -13.58 10.72 -2.79
CA SER A 140 -14.65 10.83 -1.77
C SER A 140 -15.90 10.01 -2.07
N ASN A 141 -16.02 9.42 -3.25
CA ASN A 141 -17.24 8.75 -3.69
C ASN A 141 -16.96 7.29 -4.02
N SER A 142 -16.74 6.52 -2.96
CA SER A 142 -16.56 5.08 -2.96
C SER A 142 -17.85 4.30 -3.32
N GLY A 143 -18.85 4.93 -3.92
CA GLY A 143 -20.17 4.40 -4.25
C GLY A 143 -20.40 4.12 -5.75
N MET A 144 -19.38 4.24 -6.60
CA MET A 144 -19.48 3.97 -8.04
C MET A 144 -18.54 2.84 -8.43
N ARG A 145 -18.94 1.95 -9.35
CA ARG A 145 -18.06 0.89 -9.87
C ARG A 145 -16.76 1.50 -10.42
N HIS A 146 -15.66 1.19 -9.74
CA HIS A 146 -14.31 1.60 -10.11
C HIS A 146 -13.70 0.51 -10.99
N ASP A 147 -13.78 0.72 -12.29
CA ASP A 147 -13.13 -0.14 -13.27
C ASP A 147 -11.69 0.36 -13.42
N GLN A 148 -10.69 -0.28 -12.80
CA GLN A 148 -9.28 -0.10 -13.15
C GLN A 148 -8.66 1.29 -12.83
N GLY A 149 -7.33 1.36 -12.89
CA GLY A 149 -6.55 2.58 -12.71
C GLY A 149 -5.11 2.27 -12.31
N TYR A 150 -4.18 3.13 -12.73
CA TYR A 150 -2.74 2.91 -12.52
C TYR A 150 -2.13 4.02 -11.67
N PHE A 151 -1.47 3.64 -10.58
CA PHE A 151 -0.72 4.53 -9.72
C PHE A 151 0.76 4.15 -9.77
N ASN A 152 1.63 5.06 -10.19
CA ASN A 152 3.06 4.77 -10.28
C ASN A 152 3.90 5.91 -9.72
N VAL A 153 4.85 5.57 -8.86
CA VAL A 153 5.91 6.46 -8.38
C VAL A 153 7.24 5.75 -8.58
N SER A 154 8.12 6.30 -9.43
CA SER A 154 9.31 5.56 -9.83
C SER A 154 10.57 6.39 -10.07
N ASN A 155 11.73 5.75 -10.02
CA ASN A 155 13.02 6.32 -10.41
C ASN A 155 13.34 7.68 -9.74
N GLY A 156 13.01 7.84 -8.46
CA GLY A 156 13.26 9.08 -7.71
C GLY A 156 12.10 10.10 -7.67
N GLY A 157 10.96 9.80 -8.30
CA GLY A 157 9.75 10.62 -8.23
C GLY A 157 9.12 10.62 -6.83
N LYS A 158 8.47 11.72 -6.43
CA LYS A 158 7.94 11.88 -5.06
C LYS A 158 6.53 12.44 -5.02
N ILE A 159 5.72 11.91 -4.11
CA ILE A 159 4.40 12.43 -3.77
C ILE A 159 4.40 12.88 -2.32
N HIS A 160 3.85 14.06 -2.06
CA HIS A 160 3.75 14.69 -0.75
C HIS A 160 2.29 15.09 -0.48
N VAL A 161 1.63 14.30 0.36
CA VAL A 161 0.27 14.55 0.84
C VAL A 161 0.34 15.01 2.30
N LYS A 162 -0.30 16.13 2.64
CA LYS A 162 -0.33 16.60 4.03
C LYS A 162 -1.23 15.71 4.89
N GLY A 163 -2.47 15.52 4.45
CA GLY A 163 -3.48 14.68 5.09
C GLY A 163 -3.52 13.27 4.51
N THR A 164 -4.64 12.91 3.89
CA THR A 164 -4.91 11.54 3.49
C THR A 164 -4.62 11.31 2.00
N SER A 165 -3.80 10.28 1.72
CA SER A 165 -3.71 9.66 0.40
C SER A 165 -4.66 8.47 0.34
N ARG A 166 -5.79 8.66 -0.33
CA ARG A 166 -6.83 7.65 -0.57
C ARG A 166 -7.19 7.68 -2.05
N LEU A 167 -6.45 6.94 -2.85
CA LEU A 167 -6.74 6.74 -4.26
C LEU A 167 -7.29 5.35 -4.51
N THR A 168 -8.29 5.27 -5.39
CA THR A 168 -8.76 4.01 -5.94
C THR A 168 -8.00 3.70 -7.22
N TYR A 169 -7.35 2.54 -7.26
CA TYR A 169 -6.59 1.99 -8.39
C TYR A 169 -6.54 0.48 -8.26
N THR A 170 -6.42 -0.23 -9.38
CA THR A 170 -6.26 -1.69 -9.38
C THR A 170 -4.80 -2.11 -9.40
N GLN A 171 -3.92 -1.27 -9.94
CA GLN A 171 -2.48 -1.55 -10.00
C GLN A 171 -1.68 -0.33 -9.56
N GLY A 172 -0.87 -0.53 -8.53
CA GLY A 172 -0.01 0.46 -7.93
C GLY A 172 1.43 -0.03 -7.87
N ASN A 173 2.38 0.87 -8.08
CA ASN A 173 3.80 0.58 -7.92
C ASN A 173 4.56 1.79 -7.37
N VAL A 174 5.38 1.58 -6.34
CA VAL A 174 6.34 2.54 -5.81
C VAL A 174 7.71 1.87 -5.84
N SER A 175 8.56 2.27 -6.79
CA SER A 175 9.78 1.52 -7.09
C SER A 175 10.98 2.36 -7.50
N GLY A 176 12.17 1.94 -7.09
CA GLY A 176 13.41 2.61 -7.43
C GLY A 176 13.87 3.54 -6.31
N GLU A 177 15.18 3.62 -6.14
CA GLU A 177 15.79 4.42 -5.09
C GLU A 177 15.34 5.89 -5.15
N GLY A 178 15.00 6.44 -3.99
CA GLY A 178 14.52 7.81 -3.85
C GLY A 178 13.05 8.03 -4.25
N SER A 179 12.33 7.01 -4.73
CA SER A 179 10.90 7.09 -4.98
C SER A 179 10.09 7.02 -3.70
N GLN A 180 9.22 8.01 -3.49
CA GLN A 180 8.52 8.14 -2.20
C GLN A 180 7.07 8.57 -2.35
N VAL A 181 6.20 7.96 -1.55
CA VAL A 181 4.86 8.46 -1.26
C VAL A 181 4.80 8.83 0.22
N ASN A 182 4.72 10.12 0.50
CA ASN A 182 4.66 10.65 1.86
C ASN A 182 3.25 11.16 2.15
N ALA A 183 2.60 10.67 3.19
CA ALA A 183 1.25 11.08 3.58
C ALA A 183 1.11 11.27 5.09
N GLY A 184 0.07 11.95 5.56
CA GLY A 184 -0.38 11.83 6.95
C GLY A 184 -0.93 10.43 7.17
N THR A 185 -1.92 10.08 6.36
CA THR A 185 -2.53 8.75 6.29
C THR A 185 -2.39 8.18 4.88
N PHE A 186 -1.97 6.92 4.76
CA PHE A 186 -2.03 6.19 3.50
C PHE A 186 -3.11 5.12 3.57
N PHE A 187 -4.13 5.24 2.71
CA PHE A 187 -5.30 4.37 2.72
C PHE A 187 -5.42 3.63 1.40
N MET A 188 -5.53 2.31 1.47
CA MET A 188 -5.95 1.44 0.37
C MET A 188 -7.23 0.73 0.77
N GLY A 189 -8.25 0.73 -0.08
CA GLY A 189 -9.51 0.03 0.14
C GLY A 189 -10.69 0.78 -0.48
N VAL A 190 -11.79 0.06 -0.68
CA VAL A 190 -13.01 0.58 -1.30
C VAL A 190 -14.22 0.23 -0.45
N TYR A 191 -15.23 1.07 -0.48
CA TYR A 191 -16.47 0.83 0.27
C TYR A 191 -17.34 -0.21 -0.46
N GLY A 192 -17.91 -1.16 0.29
CA GLY A 192 -18.90 -2.10 -0.25
C GLY A 192 -18.44 -2.87 -1.50
N GLY A 193 -19.33 -2.97 -2.49
CA GLY A 193 -19.11 -3.67 -3.77
C GLY A 193 -18.69 -2.77 -4.93
N TYR A 194 -18.20 -1.57 -4.64
CA TYR A 194 -18.01 -0.52 -5.64
C TYR A 194 -16.61 -0.48 -6.25
N GLY A 195 -15.65 -1.30 -5.82
CA GLY A 195 -14.32 -1.33 -6.44
C GLY A 195 -13.86 -2.71 -6.89
N GLY A 196 -12.86 -2.72 -7.76
CA GLY A 196 -12.05 -3.90 -8.05
C GLY A 196 -10.94 -4.10 -7.02
N ASN A 197 -10.27 -5.25 -7.10
CA ASN A 197 -9.13 -5.56 -6.25
C ASN A 197 -8.03 -4.49 -6.41
N GLN A 198 -7.55 -3.98 -5.28
CA GLN A 198 -6.46 -3.02 -5.24
C GLN A 198 -5.15 -3.73 -4.93
N PHE A 199 -4.12 -3.44 -5.72
CA PHE A 199 -2.80 -3.97 -5.52
C PHE A 199 -1.79 -2.83 -5.52
N LEU A 200 -0.88 -2.79 -4.53
CA LEU A 200 0.28 -1.91 -4.51
C LEU A 200 1.54 -2.73 -4.23
N SER A 201 2.54 -2.60 -5.10
CA SER A 201 3.89 -3.09 -4.82
C SER A 201 4.81 -1.94 -4.43
N VAL A 202 5.51 -2.08 -3.31
CA VAL A 202 6.57 -1.19 -2.84
C VAL A 202 7.86 -1.98 -2.89
N ASN A 203 8.73 -1.66 -3.84
CA ASN A 203 9.86 -2.52 -4.19
C ASN A 203 11.11 -1.75 -4.64
N ASN A 204 12.25 -2.44 -4.77
CA ASN A 204 13.47 -1.89 -5.37
C ASN A 204 13.89 -0.53 -4.77
N GLY A 205 13.82 -0.39 -3.44
CA GLY A 205 14.16 0.86 -2.72
C GLY A 205 13.10 1.97 -2.77
N GLY A 206 11.92 1.72 -3.33
CA GLY A 206 10.77 2.63 -3.22
C GLY A 206 10.19 2.64 -1.81
N GLU A 207 9.59 3.77 -1.41
CA GLU A 207 9.10 3.98 -0.04
C GLU A 207 7.67 4.52 0.03
N VAL A 208 6.88 3.99 0.96
CA VAL A 208 5.58 4.59 1.38
C VAL A 208 5.67 4.94 2.86
N ASN A 209 5.61 6.24 3.16
CA ASN A 209 5.78 6.78 4.50
C ASN A 209 4.49 7.50 4.94
N ALA A 210 3.82 6.99 5.97
CA ALA A 210 2.66 7.61 6.58
C ALA A 210 3.00 8.11 7.99
N ARG A 211 2.75 9.39 8.27
CA ARG A 211 3.06 9.99 9.58
C ARG A 211 2.18 9.47 10.72
N GLU A 212 0.97 9.01 10.40
CA GLU A 212 -0.01 8.57 11.39
C GLU A 212 -0.33 7.08 11.23
N HIS A 213 -0.84 6.68 10.08
CA HIS A 213 -1.23 5.28 9.85
C HIS A 213 -1.27 4.88 8.38
N ILE A 214 -1.00 3.59 8.14
CA ILE A 214 -1.36 2.88 6.90
C ILE A 214 -2.61 2.07 7.18
N SER A 215 -3.63 2.18 6.34
CA SER A 215 -4.88 1.43 6.47
C SER A 215 -5.15 0.62 5.22
N LEU A 216 -5.32 -0.69 5.40
CA LEU A 216 -5.58 -1.66 4.34
C LEU A 216 -6.99 -2.23 4.49
N GLY A 217 -7.79 -1.97 3.48
CA GLY A 217 -9.18 -2.39 3.37
C GLY A 217 -10.17 -1.47 4.09
N TYR A 218 -11.42 -1.53 3.63
CA TYR A 218 -12.57 -0.93 4.30
C TYR A 218 -13.35 -1.98 5.11
N TYR A 219 -14.23 -1.59 6.02
CA TYR A 219 -14.87 -2.54 6.94
C TYR A 219 -15.88 -3.49 6.26
N ASP A 220 -16.52 -3.07 5.17
CA ASP A 220 -17.54 -3.84 4.42
C ASP A 220 -17.15 -4.09 2.96
N GLN A 221 -15.87 -3.96 2.64
CA GLN A 221 -15.39 -4.14 1.27
C GLN A 221 -15.60 -5.58 0.79
N ARG A 222 -15.93 -5.72 -0.51
CA ARG A 222 -16.05 -7.03 -1.19
C ARG A 222 -14.82 -7.38 -2.04
N SER A 223 -13.99 -6.40 -2.36
CA SER A 223 -12.76 -6.58 -3.12
C SER A 223 -11.57 -6.81 -2.21
N ASP A 224 -10.49 -7.31 -2.78
CA ASP A 224 -9.22 -7.51 -2.07
C ASP A 224 -8.38 -6.23 -2.07
N THR A 225 -7.64 -6.01 -1.00
CA THR A 225 -6.63 -4.97 -0.87
C THR A 225 -5.29 -5.60 -0.52
N THR A 226 -4.33 -5.57 -1.44
CA THR A 226 -3.02 -6.18 -1.24
C THR A 226 -1.91 -5.14 -1.31
N LEU A 227 -1.13 -5.03 -0.23
CA LEU A 227 0.10 -4.25 -0.16
C LEU A 227 1.29 -5.21 -0.06
N VAL A 228 2.13 -5.25 -1.10
CA VAL A 228 3.35 -6.07 -1.15
C VAL A 228 4.57 -5.18 -0.91
N VAL A 229 5.42 -5.57 0.03
CA VAL A 229 6.70 -4.92 0.33
C VAL A 229 7.82 -5.91 0.05
N SER A 230 8.61 -5.66 -1.01
CA SER A 230 9.56 -6.63 -1.56
C SER A 230 10.87 -5.99 -2.00
N ASP A 231 11.90 -6.80 -2.26
CA ASP A 231 13.11 -6.38 -2.95
C ASP A 231 13.72 -5.08 -2.39
N GLY A 232 13.78 -4.97 -1.05
CA GLY A 232 14.31 -3.79 -0.34
C GLY A 232 13.42 -2.54 -0.38
N GLY A 233 12.19 -2.61 -0.92
CA GLY A 233 11.18 -1.57 -0.73
C GLY A 233 10.80 -1.41 0.74
N LYS A 234 10.36 -0.22 1.14
CA LYS A 234 10.07 0.10 2.54
C LYS A 234 8.67 0.71 2.72
N ILE A 235 7.97 0.28 3.75
CA ILE A 235 6.82 1.03 4.29
C ILE A 235 7.13 1.49 5.71
N SER A 236 6.67 2.69 6.07
CA SER A 236 6.86 3.25 7.41
C SER A 236 5.59 3.92 7.91
N ALA A 237 5.16 3.55 9.12
CA ALA A 237 4.08 4.22 9.85
C ALA A 237 4.09 3.82 11.33
N PRO A 238 3.67 4.69 12.27
CA PRO A 238 3.46 4.26 13.66
C PRO A 238 2.52 3.04 13.76
N LYS A 239 1.48 3.02 12.93
CA LYS A 239 0.46 1.96 12.95
C LYS A 239 0.05 1.52 11.55
N ILE A 240 -0.11 0.21 11.38
CA ILE A 240 -0.70 -0.41 10.20
C ILE A 240 -1.98 -1.16 10.61
N SER A 241 -3.11 -0.83 9.99
CA SER A 241 -4.40 -1.47 10.28
C SER A 241 -4.86 -2.34 9.10
N LEU A 242 -5.18 -3.61 9.36
CA LEU A 242 -5.70 -4.57 8.40
C LEU A 242 -7.21 -4.80 8.65
N SER A 243 -8.04 -4.42 7.68
CA SER A 243 -9.49 -4.59 7.66
C SER A 243 -9.91 -5.80 6.81
N THR A 244 -11.20 -5.97 6.54
CA THR A 244 -11.79 -6.95 5.61
C THR A 244 -11.01 -7.09 4.31
N ASN A 245 -10.79 -8.33 3.85
CA ASN A 245 -10.14 -8.70 2.59
C ASN A 245 -8.81 -7.96 2.36
N SER A 246 -7.99 -7.85 3.41
CA SER A 246 -6.71 -7.15 3.34
C SER A 246 -5.52 -8.09 3.49
N GLU A 247 -4.49 -7.84 2.70
CA GLU A 247 -3.22 -8.56 2.73
C GLU A 247 -2.06 -7.58 2.83
N LEU A 248 -1.28 -7.71 3.90
CA LEU A 248 0.06 -7.13 4.00
C LEU A 248 1.08 -8.23 3.74
N ALA A 249 1.78 -8.15 2.62
CA ALA A 249 2.71 -9.19 2.19
C ALA A 249 4.16 -8.71 2.28
N LEU A 250 5.00 -9.48 2.96
CA LEU A 250 6.45 -9.33 2.97
C LEU A 250 7.07 -10.29 1.94
N GLY A 251 7.69 -9.73 0.90
CA GLY A 251 8.20 -10.46 -0.26
C GLY A 251 7.18 -10.56 -1.40
N ALA A 252 6.23 -11.48 -1.31
CA ALA A 252 5.22 -11.66 -2.35
C ALA A 252 3.83 -11.93 -1.75
N GLN A 253 2.78 -11.61 -2.47
CA GLN A 253 1.41 -11.97 -2.08
C GLN A 253 1.22 -13.50 -2.09
N GLU A 254 0.19 -13.97 -1.41
CA GLU A 254 -0.19 -15.39 -1.39
C GLU A 254 -0.47 -15.91 -2.81
N GLY A 255 -0.02 -17.14 -3.09
CA GLY A 255 -0.14 -17.76 -4.42
C GLY A 255 0.87 -17.28 -5.48
N SER A 256 1.70 -16.28 -5.16
CA SER A 256 2.79 -15.83 -6.03
C SER A 256 4.14 -16.44 -5.64
N ALA A 257 5.10 -16.46 -6.56
CA ALA A 257 6.46 -16.88 -6.25
C ALA A 257 7.12 -15.92 -5.24
N ALA A 258 7.86 -16.48 -4.29
CA ALA A 258 8.59 -15.72 -3.29
C ALA A 258 9.59 -14.74 -3.92
N LYS A 259 9.79 -13.59 -3.27
CA LYS A 259 10.77 -12.55 -3.65
C LYS A 259 11.66 -12.19 -2.47
N ALA A 260 12.69 -11.36 -2.66
CA ALA A 260 13.42 -10.85 -1.50
C ALA A 260 12.48 -10.02 -0.62
N ALA A 261 12.69 -10.06 0.70
CA ALA A 261 11.87 -9.29 1.62
C ALA A 261 12.07 -7.78 1.42
N GLY A 262 11.01 -7.02 1.72
CA GLY A 262 11.12 -5.57 1.92
C GLY A 262 11.31 -5.23 3.40
N ILE A 263 10.98 -4.00 3.77
CA ILE A 263 11.08 -3.49 5.14
C ILE A 263 9.72 -2.97 5.59
N ILE A 264 9.20 -3.53 6.68
CA ILE A 264 8.01 -3.03 7.37
C ILE A 264 8.49 -2.34 8.65
N ASP A 265 8.48 -1.02 8.63
CA ASP A 265 8.90 -0.16 9.75
C ASP A 265 7.65 0.39 10.45
N ALA A 266 7.16 -0.36 11.43
CA ALA A 266 6.00 0.04 12.21
C ALA A 266 6.15 -0.34 13.68
N GLU A 267 5.51 0.43 14.55
CA GLU A 267 5.43 0.10 15.97
C GLU A 267 4.33 -0.96 16.20
N LYS A 268 3.23 -0.86 15.47
CA LYS A 268 2.05 -1.72 15.65
C LYS A 268 1.41 -2.15 14.33
N ILE A 269 1.04 -3.42 14.24
CA ILE A 269 0.15 -3.95 13.20
C ILE A 269 -1.12 -4.48 13.88
N GLU A 270 -2.30 -3.98 13.49
CA GLU A 270 -3.57 -4.37 14.09
C GLU A 270 -4.54 -4.96 13.08
N PHE A 271 -5.09 -6.13 13.41
CA PHE A 271 -6.26 -6.66 12.72
C PHE A 271 -7.52 -6.03 13.31
N VAL A 272 -8.31 -5.35 12.49
CA VAL A 272 -9.51 -4.62 12.91
C VAL A 272 -10.78 -5.19 12.27
N TRP A 273 -11.94 -4.76 12.77
CA TRP A 273 -13.27 -5.18 12.30
C TRP A 273 -13.52 -6.69 12.40
N ALA A 274 -13.98 -7.10 13.59
CA ALA A 274 -14.20 -8.50 13.96
C ALA A 274 -15.12 -9.32 13.04
N LYS A 275 -16.03 -8.66 12.30
CA LYS A 275 -17.06 -9.34 11.49
C LYS A 275 -16.51 -10.00 10.23
N THR A 276 -15.26 -9.77 9.88
CA THR A 276 -14.65 -10.29 8.65
C THR A 276 -13.44 -11.12 8.98
N SER A 277 -13.29 -12.25 8.28
CA SER A 277 -12.24 -13.22 8.56
C SER A 277 -11.04 -13.08 7.62
N ASP A 278 -11.22 -12.61 6.39
CA ASP A 278 -10.13 -12.65 5.42
C ASP A 278 -9.18 -11.44 5.53
N LYS A 279 -8.31 -11.47 6.54
CA LYS A 279 -7.25 -10.46 6.68
C LYS A 279 -5.97 -11.08 7.19
N LYS A 280 -4.88 -10.80 6.50
CA LYS A 280 -3.65 -11.59 6.63
C LYS A 280 -2.38 -10.78 6.49
N ILE A 281 -1.39 -11.19 7.28
CA ILE A 281 0.01 -10.92 7.02
C ILE A 281 0.56 -12.15 6.28
N THR A 282 1.09 -11.95 5.08
CA THR A 282 1.70 -13.00 4.27
C THR A 282 3.22 -12.85 4.31
N LEU A 283 3.92 -13.91 4.69
CA LEU A 283 5.37 -13.99 4.72
C LEU A 283 5.80 -14.95 3.62
N ASN A 284 6.17 -14.42 2.46
CA ASN A 284 6.49 -15.19 1.27
C ASN A 284 7.71 -14.58 0.62
N HIS A 285 8.86 -14.81 1.25
CA HIS A 285 10.11 -14.20 0.85
C HIS A 285 11.26 -15.22 0.76
N THR A 286 12.38 -14.86 0.15
CA THR A 286 13.55 -15.73 -0.02
C THR A 286 14.58 -15.59 1.11
N ASP A 287 14.44 -14.56 1.95
CA ASP A 287 15.36 -14.26 3.04
C ASP A 287 15.35 -15.32 4.16
N LYS A 288 16.47 -15.44 4.87
CA LYS A 288 16.68 -16.40 5.96
C LYS A 288 16.51 -15.80 7.36
N ASN A 289 16.27 -14.50 7.45
CA ASN A 289 16.26 -13.76 8.70
C ASN A 289 15.53 -12.42 8.57
N ALA A 290 14.42 -12.39 7.81
CA ALA A 290 13.56 -11.22 7.77
C ALA A 290 12.98 -10.97 9.17
N THR A 291 12.71 -9.72 9.52
CA THR A 291 12.21 -9.37 10.85
C THR A 291 10.99 -8.47 10.73
N ILE A 292 9.99 -8.72 11.58
CA ILE A 292 8.92 -7.77 11.86
C ILE A 292 9.00 -7.45 13.35
N SER A 293 9.38 -6.20 13.65
CA SER A 293 9.52 -5.71 15.02
C SER A 293 8.25 -5.10 15.61
N ALA A 294 7.22 -4.90 14.79
CA ALA A 294 5.94 -4.36 15.21
C ALA A 294 5.22 -5.31 16.18
N ASP A 295 4.51 -4.72 17.14
CA ASP A 295 3.55 -5.44 17.97
C ASP A 295 2.34 -5.81 17.11
N ILE A 296 2.06 -7.11 16.99
CA ILE A 296 0.91 -7.61 16.24
C ILE A 296 -0.24 -7.84 17.21
N VAL A 297 -1.41 -7.26 16.91
CA VAL A 297 -2.60 -7.36 17.78
C VAL A 297 -3.85 -7.74 17.02
N SER A 298 -4.74 -8.47 17.68
CA SER A 298 -6.08 -8.79 17.20
C SER A 298 -7.10 -7.91 17.90
N GLY A 299 -7.92 -7.17 17.14
CA GLY A 299 -9.00 -6.34 17.70
C GLY A 299 -10.14 -7.13 18.35
N SER A 300 -10.20 -8.44 18.12
CA SER A 300 -11.09 -9.40 18.80
C SER A 300 -10.46 -10.79 18.80
N GLU A 301 -10.97 -11.69 19.64
CA GLU A 301 -10.52 -13.09 19.68
C GLU A 301 -10.59 -13.77 18.30
N GLY A 302 -9.58 -14.56 17.95
CA GLY A 302 -9.55 -15.34 16.71
C GLY A 302 -9.29 -14.52 15.45
N LEU A 303 -9.05 -13.21 15.57
CA LEU A 303 -9.02 -12.30 14.44
C LEU A 303 -7.64 -12.20 13.79
N GLY A 304 -7.59 -12.44 12.48
CA GLY A 304 -6.40 -12.26 11.65
C GLY A 304 -5.62 -13.54 11.39
N TYR A 305 -4.85 -13.53 10.32
CA TYR A 305 -3.99 -14.62 9.89
C TYR A 305 -2.55 -14.16 9.73
N ILE A 306 -1.60 -15.01 10.13
CA ILE A 306 -0.19 -14.89 9.77
C ILE A 306 0.19 -16.15 8.99
N ASN A 307 0.54 -15.99 7.72
CA ASN A 307 0.84 -17.08 6.81
C ASN A 307 2.33 -17.06 6.45
N ALA A 308 3.13 -17.92 7.10
CA ALA A 308 4.53 -18.17 6.74
C ALA A 308 4.61 -19.20 5.62
N LEU A 309 4.77 -18.73 4.39
CA LEU A 309 4.73 -19.55 3.17
C LEU A 309 6.13 -19.94 2.69
N ASN A 310 7.09 -19.02 2.74
CA ASN A 310 8.46 -19.24 2.32
C ASN A 310 9.42 -18.29 3.05
N GLY A 311 10.66 -18.76 3.26
CA GLY A 311 11.68 -18.00 3.95
C GLY A 311 11.49 -18.01 5.47
N THR A 312 12.41 -17.38 6.19
CA THR A 312 12.37 -17.30 7.65
C THR A 312 12.11 -15.87 8.11
N THR A 313 10.99 -15.66 8.80
CA THR A 313 10.67 -14.38 9.46
C THR A 313 10.74 -14.52 10.97
N TYR A 314 11.34 -13.55 11.66
CA TYR A 314 11.30 -13.42 13.11
C TYR A 314 10.32 -12.32 13.53
N LEU A 315 9.38 -12.65 14.40
CA LEU A 315 8.51 -11.71 15.08
C LEU A 315 9.16 -11.33 16.41
N THR A 316 9.61 -10.08 16.52
CA THR A 316 10.39 -9.60 17.68
C THR A 316 9.64 -8.62 18.57
N GLY A 317 8.48 -8.13 18.11
CA GLY A 317 7.54 -7.31 18.90
C GLY A 317 6.89 -8.08 20.06
N ASP A 318 6.17 -7.38 20.91
CA ASP A 318 5.26 -7.98 21.89
C ASP A 318 3.92 -8.27 21.22
N ASN A 319 3.68 -9.55 20.91
CA ASN A 319 2.47 -9.98 20.22
C ASN A 319 1.45 -10.59 21.19
N SER A 320 1.47 -10.19 22.47
CA SER A 320 0.69 -10.87 23.52
C SER A 320 -0.81 -10.71 23.32
N ALA A 321 -1.21 -9.64 22.61
CA ALA A 321 -2.58 -9.36 22.20
C ALA A 321 -2.98 -9.97 20.84
N PHE A 322 -2.12 -10.74 20.18
CA PHE A 322 -2.49 -11.49 19.00
C PHE A 322 -3.23 -12.78 19.39
N SER A 323 -4.39 -13.02 18.78
CA SER A 323 -5.22 -14.21 19.04
C SER A 323 -5.74 -14.86 17.77
N GLY A 324 -5.16 -14.49 16.62
CA GLY A 324 -5.53 -15.02 15.32
C GLY A 324 -4.99 -16.42 15.06
N LYS A 325 -4.89 -16.77 13.78
CA LYS A 325 -4.35 -18.06 13.34
C LYS A 325 -2.99 -17.88 12.70
N VAL A 326 -2.08 -18.80 12.99
CA VAL A 326 -0.77 -18.88 12.35
C VAL A 326 -0.71 -20.15 11.50
N LYS A 327 -0.26 -19.99 10.26
CA LYS A 327 -0.02 -21.08 9.33
C LYS A 327 1.43 -21.03 8.89
N ILE A 328 2.16 -22.11 9.09
CA ILE A 328 3.54 -22.26 8.64
C ILE A 328 3.56 -23.41 7.63
N GLU A 329 3.75 -23.10 6.36
CA GLU A 329 3.84 -24.10 5.29
C GLU A 329 5.24 -24.71 5.21
N GLN A 330 5.36 -25.81 4.46
CA GLN A 330 6.58 -26.63 4.41
C GLN A 330 7.87 -25.86 4.12
N ASN A 331 7.82 -24.81 3.29
CA ASN A 331 8.98 -23.98 2.95
C ASN A 331 9.09 -22.72 3.82
N GLY A 332 8.11 -22.48 4.67
CA GLY A 332 8.05 -21.34 5.58
C GLY A 332 8.71 -21.66 6.91
N ALA A 333 9.29 -20.62 7.51
CA ALA A 333 9.76 -20.66 8.88
C ALA A 333 9.36 -19.38 9.63
N LEU A 334 8.91 -19.53 10.86
CA LEU A 334 8.52 -18.43 11.73
C LEU A 334 9.26 -18.52 13.05
N GLY A 335 9.96 -17.46 13.42
CA GLY A 335 10.62 -17.33 14.71
C GLY A 335 9.87 -16.42 15.66
N ILE A 336 9.71 -16.87 16.90
CA ILE A 336 9.10 -16.12 17.99
C ILE A 336 10.17 -15.87 19.04
N THR A 337 10.44 -14.60 19.36
CA THR A 337 11.45 -14.25 20.36
C THR A 337 10.85 -13.89 21.72
N LYS A 338 9.57 -13.51 21.77
CA LYS A 338 8.86 -13.14 23.00
C LYS A 338 7.61 -13.97 23.21
N ASN A 339 6.60 -13.75 22.39
CA ASN A 339 5.31 -14.43 22.47
C ASN A 339 4.55 -14.27 21.14
N ILE A 340 3.45 -15.02 20.99
CA ILE A 340 2.49 -14.89 19.89
C ILE A 340 1.04 -14.97 20.41
N GLY A 341 0.83 -14.34 21.57
CA GLY A 341 -0.44 -14.30 22.29
C GLY A 341 -1.10 -15.67 22.42
N THR A 342 -2.40 -15.74 22.09
CA THR A 342 -3.20 -16.97 22.18
C THR A 342 -3.42 -17.66 20.83
N ALA A 343 -2.61 -17.33 19.83
CA ALA A 343 -2.81 -17.82 18.48
C ALA A 343 -2.85 -19.35 18.38
N GLU A 344 -3.72 -19.86 17.51
CA GLU A 344 -3.70 -21.26 17.09
C GLU A 344 -2.69 -21.45 15.96
N ILE A 345 -1.80 -22.42 16.08
CA ILE A 345 -0.70 -22.64 15.14
C ILE A 345 -0.90 -23.95 14.37
N ASN A 346 -0.92 -23.86 13.04
CA ASN A 346 -0.77 -25.01 12.16
C ASN A 346 0.64 -25.00 11.55
N ASN A 347 1.49 -25.92 12.00
CA ASN A 347 2.88 -25.99 11.63
C ASN A 347 3.17 -27.20 10.73
N ARG A 348 3.55 -26.93 9.48
CA ARG A 348 4.08 -27.89 8.50
C ARG A 348 5.52 -27.56 8.07
N GLY A 349 6.01 -26.38 8.42
CA GLY A 349 7.38 -25.93 8.17
C GLY A 349 8.19 -25.92 9.46
N LYS A 350 8.85 -24.80 9.76
CA LYS A 350 9.67 -24.64 10.97
C LYS A 350 9.17 -23.52 11.88
N LEU A 351 8.86 -23.84 13.13
CA LEU A 351 8.59 -22.87 14.19
C LEU A 351 9.84 -22.76 15.07
N HIS A 352 10.48 -21.60 15.09
CA HIS A 352 11.61 -21.31 15.96
C HIS A 352 11.14 -20.61 17.23
N LEU A 353 11.57 -21.11 18.39
CA LEU A 353 11.35 -20.51 19.70
C LEU A 353 12.70 -20.08 20.25
N LYS A 354 12.90 -18.76 20.35
CA LYS A 354 14.18 -18.16 20.74
C LYS A 354 13.97 -17.30 21.99
N ALA A 355 14.07 -17.92 23.16
CA ALA A 355 13.97 -17.18 24.42
C ALA A 355 15.30 -16.51 24.75
N ASP A 356 15.25 -15.25 25.19
CA ASP A 356 16.44 -14.55 25.72
C ASP A 356 16.86 -15.10 27.09
N ASP A 357 15.89 -15.53 27.91
CA ASP A 357 16.11 -16.21 29.19
C ASP A 357 15.09 -17.34 29.38
N SER A 358 13.83 -16.98 29.61
CA SER A 358 12.73 -17.93 29.73
C SER A 358 11.48 -17.52 28.94
N MET A 359 10.74 -18.51 28.46
CA MET A 359 9.48 -18.33 27.73
C MET A 359 8.49 -19.43 28.10
N THR A 360 7.25 -19.06 28.42
CA THR A 360 6.13 -20.00 28.48
C THR A 360 5.36 -19.94 27.17
N PHE A 361 5.38 -21.04 26.42
CA PHE A 361 4.71 -21.16 25.14
C PHE A 361 3.44 -22.01 25.28
N ALA A 362 2.32 -21.32 25.51
CA ALA A 362 1.02 -21.93 25.80
C ALA A 362 0.15 -22.16 24.54
N ASN A 363 0.64 -21.77 23.37
CA ASN A 363 -0.11 -21.85 22.12
C ASN A 363 -0.46 -23.30 21.76
N LYS A 364 -1.64 -23.49 21.18
CA LYS A 364 -2.09 -24.77 20.62
C LYS A 364 -1.44 -24.96 19.25
N ILE A 365 -0.69 -26.05 19.11
CA ILE A 365 0.04 -26.40 17.90
C ILE A 365 -0.53 -27.68 17.30
N SER A 366 -0.66 -27.68 15.98
CA SER A 366 -1.08 -28.82 15.17
C SER A 366 -0.17 -28.98 13.95
N GLY A 367 -0.24 -30.12 13.27
CA GLY A 367 0.53 -30.40 12.06
C GLY A 367 1.74 -31.30 12.31
N ASN A 368 2.65 -31.34 11.34
CA ASN A 368 3.75 -32.29 11.27
C ASN A 368 5.10 -31.63 10.94
N GLY A 369 5.22 -30.31 11.10
CA GLY A 369 6.47 -29.57 10.94
C GLY A 369 7.42 -29.75 12.13
N THR A 370 8.44 -28.91 12.19
CA THR A 370 9.43 -28.88 13.28
C THR A 370 9.16 -27.71 14.23
N ILE A 371 9.21 -27.97 15.53
CA ILE A 371 9.37 -26.93 16.57
C ILE A 371 10.84 -26.99 17.00
N SER A 372 11.55 -25.88 16.86
CA SER A 372 12.99 -25.79 17.18
C SER A 372 13.14 -24.81 18.34
N ILE A 373 13.61 -25.31 19.47
CA ILE A 373 13.91 -24.52 20.66
C ILE A 373 15.37 -24.09 20.51
N ASP A 374 15.56 -22.89 19.96
CA ASP A 374 16.85 -22.40 19.50
C ASP A 374 17.74 -21.89 20.66
N SER A 375 17.14 -21.29 21.69
CA SER A 375 17.86 -20.73 22.84
C SER A 375 16.97 -20.51 24.06
N GLY A 376 17.62 -20.40 25.23
CA GLY A 376 16.96 -20.12 26.50
C GLY A 376 16.16 -21.31 27.03
N THR A 377 15.32 -21.05 28.02
CA THR A 377 14.43 -22.04 28.64
C THR A 377 13.01 -21.85 28.12
N VAL A 378 12.47 -22.82 27.40
CA VAL A 378 11.12 -22.78 26.85
C VAL A 378 10.25 -23.84 27.52
N ALA A 379 9.23 -23.39 28.25
CA ALA A 379 8.18 -24.26 28.79
C ALA A 379 7.05 -24.40 27.77
N LEU A 380 6.88 -25.59 27.20
CA LEU A 380 5.75 -25.90 26.34
C LEU A 380 4.57 -26.31 27.23
N THR A 381 3.50 -25.51 27.24
CA THR A 381 2.33 -25.75 28.13
C THR A 381 1.02 -25.89 27.37
N GLY A 382 1.03 -25.64 26.06
CA GLY A 382 -0.13 -25.78 25.18
C GLY A 382 -0.66 -27.22 25.10
N ASN A 383 -1.92 -27.36 24.67
CA ASN A 383 -2.51 -28.66 24.35
C ASN A 383 -2.23 -29.00 22.87
N ASN A 384 -1.22 -29.81 22.63
CA ASN A 384 -0.65 -30.11 21.32
C ASN A 384 -0.94 -31.56 20.86
N TYR A 385 -2.02 -32.21 21.33
CA TYR A 385 -2.38 -33.58 20.90
C TYR A 385 -2.47 -33.80 19.38
N ALA A 386 -2.75 -32.73 18.62
CA ALA A 386 -2.84 -32.75 17.16
C ALA A 386 -1.51 -32.46 16.44
N PHE A 387 -0.41 -32.29 17.19
CA PHE A 387 0.93 -32.17 16.66
C PHE A 387 1.58 -33.55 16.60
N SER A 388 2.15 -33.89 15.44
CA SER A 388 2.81 -35.18 15.16
C SER A 388 4.07 -34.97 14.33
N GLY A 389 4.81 -33.90 14.63
CA GLY A 389 6.03 -33.51 13.93
C GLY A 389 7.29 -33.80 14.75
N TYR A 390 8.28 -32.92 14.64
CA TYR A 390 9.54 -33.02 15.38
C TYR A 390 9.68 -31.88 16.37
N ILE A 391 10.20 -32.16 17.56
CA ILE A 391 10.70 -31.15 18.49
C ILE A 391 12.21 -31.30 18.57
N ASP A 392 12.90 -30.24 18.18
CA ASP A 392 14.35 -30.11 18.20
C ASP A 392 14.74 -29.16 19.34
N VAL A 393 15.67 -29.58 20.20
CA VAL A 393 16.20 -28.77 21.29
C VAL A 393 17.69 -28.56 21.05
N ALA A 394 18.04 -27.34 20.63
CA ALA A 394 19.40 -27.00 20.28
C ALA A 394 20.36 -27.06 21.47
N SER A 395 21.65 -27.23 21.20
CA SER A 395 22.70 -27.15 22.21
C SER A 395 22.63 -25.82 22.98
N GLY A 396 22.59 -25.90 24.30
CA GLY A 396 22.46 -24.72 25.17
C GLY A 396 21.03 -24.23 25.41
N ALA A 397 20.02 -24.86 24.80
CA ALA A 397 18.61 -24.59 25.10
C ALA A 397 18.03 -25.63 26.09
N VAL A 398 16.94 -25.24 26.76
CA VAL A 398 16.21 -26.10 27.68
C VAL A 398 14.74 -26.15 27.29
N ALA A 399 14.22 -27.34 27.03
CA ALA A 399 12.79 -27.60 26.89
C ALA A 399 12.21 -28.08 28.22
N VAL A 400 11.13 -27.44 28.70
CA VAL A 400 10.41 -27.86 29.92
C VAL A 400 9.03 -28.37 29.54
N ILE A 401 8.75 -29.62 29.90
CA ILE A 401 7.50 -30.33 29.62
C ILE A 401 6.88 -30.79 30.94
N SER A 402 5.59 -30.52 31.15
CA SER A 402 4.87 -30.94 32.37
C SER A 402 3.77 -31.97 32.11
N GLU A 403 3.32 -32.09 30.88
CA GLU A 403 2.26 -33.02 30.49
C GLU A 403 2.53 -33.59 29.10
N ASP A 404 2.18 -34.86 28.86
CA ASP A 404 2.32 -35.52 27.55
C ASP A 404 1.64 -34.73 26.42
N LYS A 405 0.51 -34.07 26.72
CA LYS A 405 -0.22 -33.24 25.75
C LYS A 405 0.63 -32.09 25.22
N ASN A 406 1.68 -31.65 25.92
CA ASN A 406 2.51 -30.51 25.51
C ASN A 406 3.39 -30.82 24.31
N ILE A 407 3.72 -32.10 24.09
CA ILE A 407 4.53 -32.55 22.94
C ILE A 407 3.69 -33.30 21.89
N GLY A 408 2.44 -33.64 22.21
CA GLY A 408 1.56 -34.35 21.28
C GLY A 408 2.08 -35.75 20.98
N ARG A 409 2.30 -36.04 19.69
CA ARG A 409 2.90 -37.28 19.18
C ARG A 409 4.25 -37.01 18.50
N ALA A 410 4.96 -35.97 18.93
CA ALA A 410 6.19 -35.57 18.30
C ALA A 410 7.33 -36.56 18.57
N ASP A 411 8.19 -36.72 17.58
CA ASP A 411 9.53 -37.25 17.78
C ASP A 411 10.41 -36.16 18.41
N LEU A 412 11.36 -36.56 19.26
CA LEU A 412 12.25 -35.64 19.99
C LEU A 412 13.70 -35.82 19.51
N ASP A 413 14.35 -34.71 19.18
CA ASP A 413 15.79 -34.60 18.97
C ASP A 413 16.36 -33.57 19.96
N VAL A 414 17.30 -33.98 20.81
CA VAL A 414 17.70 -33.20 21.99
C VAL A 414 19.21 -33.15 22.12
N ASP A 415 19.81 -32.12 21.52
CA ASP A 415 21.22 -31.74 21.74
C ASP A 415 21.41 -30.91 23.01
N GLY A 416 20.36 -30.20 23.43
CA GLY A 416 20.30 -29.41 24.66
C GLY A 416 19.85 -30.21 25.88
N LYS A 417 18.94 -29.62 26.67
CA LYS A 417 18.36 -30.28 27.85
C LYS A 417 16.84 -30.41 27.72
N LEU A 418 16.32 -31.60 27.96
CA LEU A 418 14.90 -31.83 28.19
C LEU A 418 14.64 -32.00 29.70
N GLN A 419 13.73 -31.19 30.25
CA GLN A 419 13.26 -31.29 31.62
C GLN A 419 11.80 -31.71 31.63
N ILE A 420 11.52 -32.83 32.28
CA ILE A 420 10.18 -33.38 32.47
C ILE A 420 9.83 -33.22 33.94
N ASN A 421 8.76 -32.49 34.23
CA ASN A 421 8.30 -32.19 35.60
C ASN A 421 7.11 -33.05 36.01
#